data_AF-A0A2V9NA13-F1
#
_entry.id   AF-A0A2V9NA13-F1
#
_cell.length_a   1.000
_cell.length_b   1.000
_cell.length_c   1.000
_cell.angle_alpha   90.00
_cell.angle_beta   90.00
_cell.angle_gamma   90.00
#
_symmetry.space_group_name_H-M   'P 1'
#
loop_
_entity.id
_entity.type
_entity.pdbx_description
1 polymer ?
#
loop_
_entity_poly.entity_id
_entity_poly.type
_entity_poly.pdbx_seq_one_letter_code
_entity_poly.pdbx_strand_id
1 'polypeptide(L)'
;MHTSERIAVVGGGPAGAFAAAELARFGRKVVLFDEKLAWEKPCGGGLTDKAIAHWPFLREAQAERNWISHCQLIAPSGRKV
;
A
#
# COMPACT_ATOMS: atom_id res chain seq x y z
N MET A 1 -0.30 -37.23 2.15
CA MET A 1 -1.29 -36.13 2.12
C MET A 1 -0.52 -34.81 2.11
N HIS A 2 -0.25 -34.24 0.94
CA HIS A 2 0.24 -32.86 0.88
C HIS A 2 -0.99 -31.98 1.12
N THR A 3 -1.16 -31.44 2.33
CA THR A 3 -2.04 -30.30 2.49
C THR A 3 -1.48 -29.25 1.56
N SER A 4 -2.16 -28.96 0.45
CA SER A 4 -1.76 -27.85 -0.41
C SER A 4 -1.85 -26.61 0.46
N GLU A 5 -0.70 -26.13 0.96
CA GLU A 5 -0.63 -25.05 1.93
C GLU A 5 -1.29 -23.82 1.31
N ARG A 6 -2.49 -23.50 1.82
CA ARG A 6 -3.24 -22.32 1.43
C ARG A 6 -2.93 -21.23 2.44
N ILE A 7 -2.48 -20.09 1.96
CA ILE A 7 -2.19 -18.92 2.79
C ILE A 7 -3.43 -18.04 2.80
N ALA A 8 -3.95 -17.76 3.98
CA ALA A 8 -5.00 -16.76 4.15
C ALA A 8 -4.36 -15.40 4.47
N VAL A 9 -4.76 -14.37 3.74
CA VAL A 9 -4.43 -12.97 4.06
C VAL A 9 -5.72 -12.29 4.49
N VAL A 10 -5.74 -11.69 5.69
CA VAL A 10 -6.92 -11.03 6.26
C VAL A 10 -6.67 -9.52 6.27
N GLY A 11 -7.47 -8.78 5.49
CA GLY A 11 -7.33 -7.36 5.18
C GLY A 11 -6.74 -7.13 3.80
N GLY A 12 -7.48 -6.46 2.92
CA GLY A 12 -7.14 -6.11 1.53
C GLY A 12 -6.67 -4.66 1.35
N GLY A 13 -6.29 -3.98 2.44
CA GLY A 13 -5.56 -2.71 2.35
C GLY A 13 -4.17 -2.89 1.71
N PRO A 14 -3.38 -1.80 1.57
CA PRO A 14 -2.12 -1.80 0.82
C PRO A 14 -1.15 -2.93 1.20
N ALA A 15 -0.99 -3.19 2.51
CA ALA A 15 -0.09 -4.24 3.00
C ALA A 15 -0.58 -5.65 2.61
N GLY A 16 -1.87 -5.95 2.81
CA GLY A 16 -2.41 -7.28 2.55
C GLY A 16 -2.57 -7.58 1.06
N ALA A 17 -3.01 -6.60 0.27
CA ALA A 17 -3.04 -6.71 -1.19
C ALA A 17 -1.64 -6.94 -1.76
N PHE A 18 -0.64 -6.19 -1.30
CA PHE A 18 0.75 -6.37 -1.73
C PHE A 18 1.31 -7.74 -1.32
N ALA A 19 1.10 -8.16 -0.07
CA ALA A 19 1.54 -9.48 0.40
C ALA A 19 0.89 -10.63 -0.37
N ALA A 20 -0.42 -10.55 -0.62
CA ALA A 20 -1.15 -11.55 -1.37
C ALA A 20 -0.66 -11.64 -2.82
N ALA A 21 -0.43 -10.48 -3.46
CA ALA A 21 0.12 -10.41 -4.82
C ALA A 21 1.52 -11.02 -4.90
N GLU A 22 2.42 -10.69 -3.97
CA GLU A 22 3.77 -11.25 -3.94
C GLU A 22 3.75 -12.77 -3.71
N LEU A 23 2.99 -13.26 -2.73
CA LEU A 23 2.87 -14.68 -2.47
C LEU A 23 2.31 -15.44 -3.69
N ALA A 24 1.30 -14.88 -4.37
CA ALA A 24 0.76 -15.45 -5.59
C ALA A 24 1.78 -15.44 -6.74
N ARG A 25 2.57 -14.37 -6.88
CA ARG A 25 3.67 -14.26 -7.86
C ARG A 25 4.74 -15.35 -7.67
N PHE A 26 4.95 -15.80 -6.44
CA PHE A 26 5.82 -16.94 -6.11
C PHE A 26 5.11 -18.31 -6.12
N GLY A 27 3.94 -18.42 -6.75
CA GLY A 27 3.23 -19.69 -6.96
C GLY A 27 2.50 -20.25 -5.75
N ARG A 28 2.30 -19.46 -4.69
CA ARG A 28 1.53 -19.90 -3.51
C ARG A 28 0.03 -19.79 -3.77
N LYS A 29 -0.75 -20.70 -3.18
CA LYS A 29 -2.21 -20.61 -3.18
C LYS A 29 -2.65 -19.65 -2.08
N VAL A 30 -3.09 -18.46 -2.46
CA VAL A 30 -3.47 -17.40 -1.52
C VAL A 30 -4.97 -17.14 -1.60
N VAL A 31 -5.61 -16.94 -0.45
CA VAL A 31 -6.98 -16.44 -0.34
C VAL A 31 -6.94 -15.13 0.44
N LEU A 32 -7.36 -14.03 -0.21
CA LEU A 32 -7.48 -12.72 0.42
C LEU A 32 -8.92 -12.53 0.92
N PHE A 33 -9.05 -12.19 2.20
CA PHE A 33 -10.31 -11.81 2.81
C PHE A 33 -10.27 -10.31 3.11
N ASP A 34 -11.29 -9.58 2.70
CA ASP A 34 -11.52 -8.21 3.15
C ASP A 34 -12.98 -8.10 3.59
N GLU A 35 -13.21 -7.52 4.76
CA GLU A 35 -14.56 -7.29 5.30
C GLU A 35 -15.30 -6.22 4.49
N LYS A 36 -14.57 -5.21 3.99
CA LYS A 36 -15.12 -4.04 3.33
C LYS A 36 -14.52 -3.91 1.94
N LEU A 37 -15.20 -4.49 0.96
CA LEU A 37 -14.84 -4.34 -0.45
C LEU A 37 -14.79 -2.86 -0.83
N ALA A 38 -13.61 -2.40 -1.27
CA ALA A 38 -13.33 -1.02 -1.69
C ALA A 38 -13.50 0.08 -0.63
N TRP A 39 -13.40 -0.24 0.68
CA TRP A 39 -13.38 0.81 1.70
C TRP A 39 -12.04 1.54 1.72
N GLU A 40 -12.11 2.83 1.41
CA GLU A 40 -10.97 3.73 1.58
C GLU A 40 -10.89 4.19 3.04
N LYS A 41 -9.87 3.70 3.74
CA LYS A 41 -9.49 4.24 5.05
C LYS A 41 -9.24 5.74 4.91
N PRO A 42 -9.66 6.58 5.89
CA PRO A 42 -9.23 7.98 5.93
C PRO A 42 -7.70 8.04 5.96
N CYS A 43 -7.13 8.53 4.86
CA CYS A 43 -5.71 8.60 4.59
C CYS A 43 -5.40 9.95 3.94
N GLY A 44 -4.23 10.52 4.21
CA GLY A 44 -3.77 11.72 3.51
C GLY A 44 -3.23 11.44 2.10
N GLY A 45 -3.14 10.18 1.68
CA GLY A 45 -2.66 9.77 0.35
C GLY A 45 -1.17 10.02 0.08
N GLY A 46 -0.43 10.62 1.03
CA GLY A 46 0.97 10.99 0.84
C GLY A 46 1.91 9.79 0.81
N LEU A 47 2.66 9.67 -0.28
CA LEU A 47 3.77 8.73 -0.43
C LEU A 47 5.09 9.52 -0.54
N THR A 48 6.11 9.10 0.19
CA THR A 48 7.43 9.73 0.12
C THR A 48 8.18 9.29 -1.14
N ASP A 49 9.12 10.11 -1.60
CA ASP A 49 9.98 9.74 -2.73
C ASP A 49 10.80 8.46 -2.44
N LYS A 50 11.23 8.26 -1.19
CA LYS A 50 11.89 7.02 -0.74
C LYS A 50 11.02 5.78 -0.95
N ALA A 51 9.71 5.87 -0.68
CA ALA A 51 8.78 4.78 -0.92
C ALA A 51 8.61 4.51 -2.42
N ILE A 52 8.46 5.57 -3.23
CA ILE A 52 8.32 5.43 -4.69
C ILE A 52 9.59 4.82 -5.31
N ALA A 53 10.78 5.20 -4.82
CA ALA A 53 12.05 4.62 -5.26
C ALA A 53 12.16 3.13 -4.90
N HIS A 54 11.65 2.72 -3.74
CA HIS A 54 11.68 1.33 -3.30
C HIS A 54 10.63 0.45 -4.00
N TRP A 55 9.48 1.03 -4.36
CA TRP A 55 8.38 0.34 -5.06
C TRP A 55 8.03 1.06 -6.38
N PRO A 56 8.78 0.81 -7.47
CA PRO A 56 8.62 1.52 -8.75
C PRO A 56 7.21 1.46 -9.35
N PHE A 57 6.46 0.39 -9.09
CA PHE A 57 5.08 0.25 -9.58
C PHE A 57 4.15 1.36 -9.07
N LEU A 58 4.47 2.01 -7.93
CA LEU A 58 3.72 3.16 -7.44
C LEU A 58 3.84 4.37 -8.39
N ARG A 59 4.98 4.53 -9.06
CA ARG A 59 5.18 5.56 -10.09
C ARG A 59 4.37 5.25 -11.34
N GLU A 60 4.29 3.98 -11.72
CA GLU A 60 3.68 3.49 -12.96
C GLU A 60 2.16 3.30 -12.85
N ALA A 61 1.62 3.21 -11.63
CA ALA A 61 0.19 2.96 -11.42
C ALA A 61 -0.71 3.97 -12.14
N GLN A 62 -1.75 3.50 -12.81
CA GLN A 62 -2.76 4.36 -13.44
C GLN A 62 -3.77 4.82 -12.37
N ALA A 63 -3.34 5.78 -11.55
CA ALA A 63 -4.15 6.37 -10.48
C ALA A 63 -4.03 7.89 -10.51
N GLU A 64 -5.14 8.57 -10.24
CA GLU A 64 -5.15 10.02 -10.01
C GLU A 64 -4.19 10.37 -8.88
N ARG A 65 -3.36 11.39 -9.10
CA ARG A 65 -2.31 11.77 -8.16
C ARG A 65 -1.94 13.24 -8.29
N ASN A 66 -1.43 13.79 -7.20
CA ASN A 66 -0.81 15.10 -7.16
C ASN A 66 0.67 14.96 -6.80
N TRP A 67 1.58 15.41 -7.67
CA TRP A 67 3.01 15.37 -7.40
C TRP A 67 3.41 16.50 -6.47
N ILE A 68 3.94 16.16 -5.30
CA ILE A 68 4.35 17.11 -4.28
C ILE A 68 5.88 17.24 -4.29
N SER A 69 6.39 18.44 -4.57
CA SER A 69 7.82 18.76 -4.54
C SER A 69 8.25 19.53 -3.29
N HIS A 70 7.29 20.02 -2.50
CA HIS A 70 7.54 20.83 -1.31
C HIS A 70 6.72 20.35 -0.12
N CYS A 71 7.36 20.23 1.04
CA CYS A 71 6.72 19.97 2.32
C CYS A 71 7.25 21.01 3.32
N GLN A 72 6.38 21.55 4.16
CA GLN A 72 6.73 22.54 5.17
C GLN A 72 6.33 22.00 6.55
N LEU A 73 7.23 22.15 7.52
CA LEU A 73 6.90 21.87 8.91
C LEU A 73 6.64 23.19 9.64
N ILE A 74 5.52 23.26 10.35
CA ILE A 74 5.10 24.44 11.10
C ILE A 74 4.95 24.05 12.57
N ALA A 75 5.75 24.66 13.44
CA ALA A 75 5.63 24.47 14.87
C ALA A 75 4.35 25.12 15.43
N PRO A 76 3.85 24.73 16.62
CA PRO A 76 2.69 25.39 17.24
C PRO A 76 2.86 26.91 17.44
N SER A 77 4.11 27.39 17.54
CA SER A 77 4.44 28.82 17.59
C SER A 77 4.35 29.56 16.25
N GLY A 78 4.03 28.86 15.16
CA GLY A 78 4.03 29.39 13.80
C GLY A 78 5.40 29.40 13.11
N ARG A 79 6.47 28.96 13.79
CA ARG A 79 7.81 28.85 13.18
C ARG A 79 7.81 27.80 12.07
N LYS A 80 8.30 28.19 10.90
CA LYS A 80 8.42 27.34 9.69
C LYS A 80 9.86 26.86 9.53
N VAL A 81 10.06 25.60 9.17
CA VAL A 81 11.35 25.00 8.78
C VAL A 81 11.23 24.27 7.45
#